data_AF-A0AA88AJ86-F1
#
_entry.id   AF-A0AA88AJ86-F1
#
_cell.length_a   1.000
_cell.length_b   1.000
_cell.length_c   1.000
_cell.angle_alpha   90.00
_cell.angle_beta   90.00
_cell.angle_gamma   90.00
#
_symmetry.space_group_name_H-M   'P 1'
#
loop_
_entity.id
_entity.type
_entity.pdbx_description
1 polymer ?
#
loop_
_entity_poly.entity_id
_entity_poly.type
_entity_poly.pdbx_seq_one_letter_code
_entity_poly.pdbx_strand_id
1 'polypeptide(L)'
;MGPQGMVDDIYQEVLVGRLDDDHVLNDIEWIEDMCRKKEGRLHACATACGAILGGANGEEIKKLRKYGLYVGVIQGYINRVGGKEKELEREMELRNLALKELEHFKGMKMEEISRFAFSF
;
A
#
# COMPACT_ATOMS: atom_id res chain seq x y z
N MET A 1 13.23 -5.45 -4.00
CA MET A 1 12.90 -5.78 -2.59
C MET A 1 14.15 -6.36 -1.95
N GLY A 2 14.53 -5.93 -0.74
CA GLY A 2 15.80 -6.30 -0.13
C GLY A 2 15.75 -6.22 1.39
N PRO A 3 16.91 -6.34 2.07
CA PRO A 3 16.99 -6.45 3.52
C PRO A 3 16.32 -5.28 4.25
N GLN A 4 16.39 -4.04 3.74
CA GLN A 4 15.80 -2.85 4.37
C GLN A 4 14.30 -2.63 4.04
N GLY A 5 13.62 -3.62 3.47
CA GLY A 5 12.21 -3.54 3.07
C GLY A 5 11.43 -4.75 3.57
N MET A 6 10.81 -5.48 2.65
CA MET A 6 9.98 -6.65 2.97
C MET A 6 10.68 -7.69 3.85
N VAL A 7 11.99 -7.89 3.72
CA VAL A 7 12.72 -8.91 4.49
C VAL A 7 12.85 -8.51 5.96
N ASP A 8 13.21 -7.25 6.26
CA ASP A 8 13.23 -6.75 7.64
C ASP A 8 11.84 -6.78 8.26
N ASP A 9 10.81 -6.41 7.50
CA ASP A 9 9.44 -6.42 8.02
C ASP A 9 8.93 -7.83 8.37
N ILE A 10 9.16 -8.82 7.50
CA ILE A 10 8.88 -10.24 7.80
C ILE A 10 9.66 -10.68 9.04
N TYR A 11 10.92 -10.27 9.17
CA TYR A 11 11.75 -10.62 10.31
C TYR A 11 11.19 -10.04 11.62
N GLN A 12 10.79 -8.76 11.63
CA GLN A 12 10.16 -8.13 12.80
C GLN A 12 8.82 -8.77 13.14
N GLU A 13 7.98 -9.10 12.14
CA GLU A 13 6.70 -9.76 12.38
C GLU A 13 6.86 -11.15 13.01
N VAL A 14 7.87 -11.93 12.59
CA VAL A 14 8.20 -13.22 13.22
C VAL A 14 8.69 -13.04 14.66
N LEU A 15 9.43 -11.97 14.96
CA LEU A 15 9.85 -11.67 16.33
C LEU A 15 8.67 -11.25 17.22
N VAL A 16 7.78 -10.39 16.70
CA VAL A 16 6.60 -9.90 17.43
C VAL A 16 5.58 -11.01 17.64
N GLY A 17 5.32 -11.86 16.64
CA GLY A 17 4.40 -12.99 16.77
C GLY A 17 4.89 -14.11 17.70
N ARG A 18 6.13 -14.05 18.18
CA ARG A 18 6.66 -14.93 19.24
C ARG A 18 6.51 -14.34 20.65
N LEU A 19 6.09 -13.08 20.76
CA LEU A 19 5.78 -12.42 22.02
C LEU A 19 4.24 -12.48 22.16
N ASP A 20 3.75 -13.31 23.10
CA ASP A 20 2.32 -13.47 23.41
C ASP A 20 1.76 -12.16 24.03
N ASP A 21 1.55 -11.13 23.21
CA ASP A 21 0.96 -9.88 23.67
C ASP A 21 -0.09 -9.37 22.67
N ASP A 22 -1.34 -9.74 22.96
CA ASP A 22 -2.58 -9.35 22.25
C ASP A 22 -2.76 -7.81 22.19
N HIS A 23 -1.97 -7.06 22.96
CA HIS A 23 -1.97 -5.61 23.01
C HIS A 23 -1.29 -4.90 21.83
N VAL A 24 -0.35 -5.55 21.12
CA VAL A 24 0.39 -4.90 20.00
C VAL A 24 -0.44 -4.86 18.71
N LEU A 25 -1.38 -5.79 18.53
CA LEU A 25 -2.21 -5.93 17.33
C LEU A 25 -3.36 -4.90 17.22
N ASN A 26 -3.49 -3.97 18.17
CA ASN A 26 -4.52 -2.92 18.18
C ASN A 26 -3.97 -1.51 17.88
N ASP A 27 -2.67 -1.37 17.65
CA ASP A 27 -2.08 -0.10 17.27
C ASP A 27 -2.11 0.08 15.75
N ILE A 28 -2.99 0.97 15.29
CA ILE A 28 -3.16 1.28 13.86
C ILE A 28 -1.88 1.83 13.26
N GLU A 29 -1.07 2.56 14.02
CA GLU A 29 0.20 3.11 13.53
C GLU A 29 1.20 2.00 13.24
N TRP A 30 1.25 0.99 14.11
CA TRP A 30 2.07 -0.21 13.91
C TRP A 30 1.59 -1.03 12.71
N ILE A 31 0.28 -1.25 12.58
CA ILE A 31 -0.31 -1.94 11.43
C ILE A 31 -0.01 -1.19 10.14
N GLU A 32 -0.14 0.15 10.13
CA GLU A 32 0.16 0.98 8.97
C GLU A 32 1.62 0.84 8.55
N ASP A 33 2.56 0.97 9.50
CA ASP A 33 3.99 0.93 9.22
C ASP A 33 4.39 -0.42 8.62
N MET A 34 3.88 -1.52 9.19
CA MET A 34 4.07 -2.86 8.67
C MET A 34 3.49 -3.00 7.24
N CYS A 35 2.21 -2.66 7.04
CA CYS A 35 1.56 -2.69 5.73
C CYS A 35 2.31 -1.85 4.69
N ARG A 36 2.88 -0.71 5.12
CA ARG A 36 3.67 0.17 4.28
C ARG A 36 5.00 -0.45 3.88
N LYS A 37 5.68 -1.15 4.78
CA LYS A 37 6.99 -1.78 4.53
C LYS A 37 6.88 -3.04 3.66
N LYS A 38 5.83 -3.84 3.83
CA LYS A 38 5.57 -5.05 3.05
C LYS A 38 4.82 -4.75 1.76
N GLU A 39 3.50 -4.62 1.84
CA GLU A 39 2.60 -4.57 0.69
C GLU A 39 2.74 -3.24 -0.04
N GLY A 40 2.83 -2.13 0.71
CA GLY A 40 3.03 -0.80 0.18
C GLY A 40 4.28 -0.68 -0.70
N ARG A 41 5.46 -1.05 -0.17
CA ARG A 41 6.71 -1.00 -0.96
C ARG A 41 6.71 -1.96 -2.15
N LEU A 42 6.06 -3.13 -2.03
CA LEU A 42 5.91 -4.07 -3.15
C LEU A 42 5.14 -3.43 -4.30
N HIS A 43 3.95 -2.91 -4.01
CA HIS A 43 3.09 -2.30 -5.01
C HIS A 43 3.73 -1.05 -5.58
N ALA A 44 4.34 -0.19 -4.75
CA ALA A 44 5.10 0.97 -5.22
C ALA A 44 6.19 0.59 -6.23
N CYS A 45 6.91 -0.52 -5.99
CA CYS A 45 7.91 -1.02 -6.92
C CYS A 45 7.26 -1.54 -8.21
N ALA A 46 6.23 -2.39 -8.11
CA ALA A 46 5.57 -2.97 -9.27
C ALA A 46 4.98 -1.89 -10.18
N THR A 47 4.27 -0.90 -9.61
CA THR A 47 3.69 0.19 -10.38
C THR A 47 4.77 1.09 -11.00
N ALA A 48 5.86 1.38 -10.26
CA ALA A 48 6.99 2.13 -10.82
C ALA A 48 7.67 1.38 -11.98
N CYS A 49 7.87 0.07 -11.85
CA CYS A 49 8.42 -0.77 -12.92
C CYS A 49 7.50 -0.79 -14.13
N GLY A 50 6.18 -0.95 -13.94
CA GLY A 50 5.19 -0.87 -15.01
C GLY A 50 5.22 0.48 -15.72
N ALA A 51 5.33 1.58 -14.97
CA ALA A 51 5.46 2.92 -15.52
C ALA A 51 6.74 3.09 -16.37
N ILE A 52 7.89 2.64 -15.83
CA ILE A 52 9.18 2.69 -16.54
C ILE A 52 9.11 1.90 -17.85
N LEU A 53 8.62 0.66 -17.79
CA LEU A 53 8.49 -0.20 -18.97
C LEU A 53 7.47 0.35 -19.98
N GLY A 54 6.45 1.07 -19.51
CA GLY A 54 5.47 1.77 -20.33
C GLY A 54 5.95 3.10 -20.92
N GLY A 55 7.19 3.51 -20.67
CA GLY A 55 7.75 4.75 -21.21
C GLY A 55 7.28 6.02 -20.52
N ALA A 56 6.77 5.92 -19.28
CA ALA A 56 6.36 7.07 -18.50
C ALA A 56 7.54 7.99 -18.15
N ASN A 57 7.27 9.29 -18.03
CA ASN A 57 8.28 10.27 -17.65
C ASN A 57 8.56 10.25 -16.13
N GLY A 58 9.58 11.00 -15.69
CA GLY A 58 9.99 11.00 -14.29
C GLY A 58 8.94 11.50 -13.28
N GLU A 59 8.04 12.41 -13.67
CA GLU A 59 6.94 12.85 -12.82
C GLU A 59 5.87 11.76 -12.72
N GLU A 60 5.51 11.18 -13.86
CA GLU A 60 4.52 10.09 -13.93
C GLU A 60 4.96 8.87 -13.12
N ILE A 61 6.23 8.46 -13.25
CA ILE A 61 6.80 7.36 -12.46
C ILE A 61 6.69 7.66 -10.95
N LYS A 62 6.97 8.90 -10.52
CA LYS A 62 6.86 9.29 -9.11
C LYS A 62 5.42 9.22 -8.60
N LYS A 63 4.44 9.69 -9.39
CA LYS A 63 3.02 9.62 -9.03
C LYS A 63 2.52 8.18 -8.98
N LEU A 64 2.83 7.39 -9.99
CA LEU A 64 2.46 5.98 -10.05
C LEU A 64 3.11 5.15 -8.94
N ARG A 65 4.34 5.47 -8.55
CA ARG A 65 4.99 4.86 -7.39
C ARG A 65 4.26 5.17 -6.08
N LYS A 66 3.81 6.41 -5.88
CA LYS A 66 3.03 6.80 -4.69
C LYS A 66 1.64 6.16 -4.71
N TYR A 67 0.98 6.15 -5.86
CA TYR A 67 -0.28 5.43 -6.06
C TYR A 67 -0.16 3.96 -5.65
N GLY A 68 0.85 3.26 -6.18
CA GLY A 68 1.14 1.88 -5.81
C GLY A 68 1.41 1.71 -4.31
N LEU A 69 2.12 2.66 -3.68
CA LEU A 69 2.35 2.64 -2.23
C LEU A 69 1.03 2.64 -1.45
N TYR A 70 0.12 3.57 -1.76
CA TYR A 70 -1.16 3.69 -1.05
C TYR A 70 -2.06 2.46 -1.28
N VAL A 71 -2.16 1.99 -2.53
CA VAL A 71 -2.92 0.77 -2.86
C VAL A 71 -2.36 -0.45 -2.14
N GLY A 72 -1.04 -0.60 -2.07
CA GLY A 72 -0.43 -1.70 -1.34
C GLY A 72 -0.74 -1.66 0.15
N VAL A 73 -0.75 -0.48 0.78
CA VAL A 73 -1.13 -0.34 2.20
C VAL A 73 -2.60 -0.73 2.40
N ILE A 74 -3.51 -0.27 1.54
CA ILE A 74 -4.93 -0.64 1.57
C ILE A 74 -5.10 -2.15 1.48
N GLN A 75 -4.40 -2.81 0.55
CA GLN A 75 -4.44 -4.26 0.43
C GLN A 75 -3.90 -4.97 1.69
N GLY A 76 -2.88 -4.40 2.32
CA GLY A 76 -2.34 -4.87 3.60
C GLY A 76 -3.39 -4.84 4.71
N TYR A 77 -4.15 -3.74 4.83
CA TYR A 77 -5.28 -3.65 5.75
C TYR A 77 -6.33 -4.72 5.44
N ILE A 78 -6.86 -4.78 4.21
CA ILE A 78 -7.89 -5.74 3.80
C ILE A 78 -7.50 -7.19 4.16
N ASN A 79 -6.24 -7.57 3.90
CA ASN A 79 -5.77 -8.93 4.14
C ASN A 79 -5.58 -9.28 5.63
N ARG A 80 -5.47 -8.29 6.52
CA ARG A 80 -5.17 -8.48 7.95
C ARG A 80 -6.38 -8.22 8.85
N VAL A 81 -7.43 -7.58 8.34
CA VAL A 81 -8.42 -6.88 9.17
C VAL A 81 -9.80 -7.55 9.15
N GLY A 82 -10.42 -7.63 10.34
CA GLY A 82 -11.82 -8.00 10.58
C GLY A 82 -12.82 -6.84 10.63
N GLY A 83 -12.47 -5.67 10.06
CA GLY A 83 -13.35 -4.53 9.82
C GLY A 83 -13.57 -3.57 11.00
N LYS A 84 -12.53 -3.09 11.70
CA LYS A 84 -12.72 -2.07 12.76
C LYS A 84 -12.91 -0.67 12.16
N GLU A 85 -13.70 0.17 12.82
CA GLU A 85 -14.08 1.51 12.35
C GLU A 85 -12.89 2.41 12.00
N LYS A 86 -11.87 2.46 12.86
CA LYS A 86 -10.68 3.30 12.64
C LYS A 86 -9.82 2.83 11.45
N GLU A 87 -9.82 1.53 11.14
CA GLU A 87 -9.10 0.98 10.00
C GLU A 87 -9.82 1.34 8.69
N LEU A 88 -11.16 1.33 8.69
CA LEU A 88 -11.98 1.79 7.57
C LEU A 88 -11.79 3.28 7.27
N GLU A 89 -11.76 4.11 8.31
CA GLU A 89 -11.47 5.55 8.16
C GLU A 89 -10.10 5.76 7.49
N ARG A 90 -9.08 5.03 7.96
CA ARG A 90 -7.73 5.12 7.40
C ARG A 90 -7.65 4.60 5.97
N GLU A 91 -8.36 3.52 5.65
CA GLU A 91 -8.48 3.00 4.29
C GLU A 91 -9.07 4.06 3.34
N MET A 92 -10.15 4.73 3.76
CA MET A 92 -10.78 5.80 2.97
C MET A 92 -9.82 6.97 2.73
N GLU A 93 -9.05 7.39 3.72
CA GLU A 93 -8.02 8.42 3.57
C GLU A 93 -6.96 8.02 2.54
N LEU A 94 -6.44 6.80 2.64
CA LEU A 94 -5.44 6.26 1.70
C LEU A 94 -6.01 6.14 0.28
N ARG A 95 -7.28 5.76 0.13
CA ARG A 95 -7.97 5.70 -1.16
C ARG A 95 -8.03 7.08 -1.80
N ASN A 96 -8.38 8.11 -1.03
CA ASN A 96 -8.42 9.50 -1.52
C ASN A 96 -7.02 9.97 -1.96
N LEU A 97 -5.97 9.66 -1.18
CA LEU A 97 -4.59 9.95 -1.55
C LEU A 97 -4.16 9.25 -2.84
N ALA A 98 -4.54 7.97 -3.00
CA ALA A 98 -4.27 7.20 -4.22
C ALA A 98 -4.94 7.83 -5.45
N LEU A 99 -6.23 8.17 -5.35
CA LEU A 99 -6.98 8.79 -6.45
C LEU A 99 -6.38 10.14 -6.85
N LYS A 100 -5.91 10.94 -5.88
CA LYS A 100 -5.26 12.22 -6.14
C LYS A 100 -3.99 12.09 -6.99
N GLU A 101 -3.18 11.04 -6.77
CA GLU A 101 -2.00 10.80 -7.60
C GLU A 101 -2.39 10.40 -9.05
N LEU A 102 -3.59 9.84 -9.26
CA LEU A 102 -4.10 9.47 -10.58
C LEU A 102 -4.70 10.65 -11.37
N GLU A 103 -5.11 11.75 -10.72
CA GLU A 103 -5.72 12.92 -11.38
C GLU A 103 -4.86 13.52 -12.50
N HIS A 104 -3.54 13.33 -12.42
CA HIS A 104 -2.58 13.76 -13.43
C HIS A 104 -2.78 13.06 -14.78
N PHE A 105 -3.38 11.87 -14.78
CA PHE A 105 -3.47 10.98 -15.93
C PHE A 105 -4.90 10.97 -16.50
N LYS A 106 -5.35 12.12 -17.01
CA LYS A 106 -6.68 12.22 -17.63
C LYS A 106 -6.72 11.44 -18.95
N GLY A 107 -7.75 10.61 -19.14
CA GLY A 107 -8.04 9.92 -20.41
C GLY A 107 -7.34 8.57 -20.62
N MET A 108 -6.53 8.09 -19.68
CA MET A 108 -6.04 6.71 -19.67
C MET A 108 -7.07 5.78 -19.00
N LYS A 109 -6.87 4.46 -19.09
CA LYS A 109 -7.68 3.40 -18.43
C LYS A 109 -7.68 3.46 -16.88
N MET A 110 -7.55 4.64 -16.30
CA MET A 110 -7.49 4.90 -14.86
C MET A 110 -8.79 4.56 -14.16
N GLU A 111 -9.93 4.64 -14.85
CA GLU A 111 -11.23 4.16 -14.35
C GLU A 111 -11.22 2.63 -14.16
N GLU A 112 -10.61 1.88 -15.10
CA GLU A 112 -10.44 0.43 -14.98
C GLU A 112 -9.44 0.06 -13.87
N ILE A 113 -8.33 0.80 -13.78
CA ILE A 113 -7.27 0.59 -12.78
C ILE A 113 -7.77 0.90 -11.36
N SER A 114 -8.46 2.03 -11.18
CA SER A 114 -9.05 2.39 -9.89
C SER A 114 -10.11 1.37 -9.48
N ARG A 115 -10.98 0.95 -10.39
CA ARG A 115 -11.96 -0.11 -10.12
C ARG A 115 -11.28 -1.42 -9.70
N PHE A 116 -10.22 -1.84 -10.40
CA PHE A 116 -9.49 -3.06 -10.05
C PHE A 116 -8.82 -2.98 -8.68
N ALA A 117 -8.17 -1.87 -8.36
CA ALA A 117 -7.43 -1.69 -7.10
C ALA A 117 -8.31 -1.65 -5.84
N PHE A 118 -9.63 -1.51 -6.02
CA PHE A 118 -10.58 -1.17 -4.98
C PHE A 118 -11.82 -2.07 -4.96
N SER A 119 -11.82 -3.15 -5.75
CA SER A 119 -12.93 -4.09 -5.88
C SER A 119 -12.71 -5.28 -4.95
N PHE A 120 -12.99 -5.12 -3.66
CA PHE A 120 -12.98 -6.20 -2.67
C PHE A 120 -14.15 -6.02 -1.71
#